data_AF-A0A935NKC6-F1
#
_entry.id   AF-A0A935NKC6-F1
#
_cell.length_a   1.000
_cell.length_b   1.000
_cell.length_c   1.000
_cell.angle_alpha   90.00
_cell.angle_beta   90.00
_cell.angle_gamma   90.00
#
_symmetry.space_group_name_H-M   'P 1'
#
loop_
_entity.id
_entity.type
_entity.pdbx_description
1 polymer ?
#
loop_
_entity_poly.entity_id
_entity_poly.type
_entity_poly.pdbx_seq_one_letter_code
_entity_poly.pdbx_strand_id
1 'polypeptide(L)'
;MVKIKGEFGETIGRVYFRTGDDGGADSVKISPNLITWSDTLITVNVPSETLNADSIYVLIGSGYISIFDGLNQYAKSPKRLVIPYSLSNTAISGTTKHIHLAGLIDGGYRIVYDTSFYNNSKALTAFRRAVEKWRCATGVKIEECCTPKSLCIKAGKDIEKGGLYVSFSDTVCNKLKNNATLAQTQGATQQNRIGTVGSDSVIYVFNATMRFRKQPLGGKSWYYGSPDTLKLNQFNFESVALHELGHFFRLKHVNEPTLMYYGSAADTAAKYNIVDITNDPANTGVDTVVAFSKKPIPLCAYKPLVPVSFVNCPLVPCSVATCYNPTPIGDIDVNITCNLDSGTIAEDDFGVLLMVPVIVSIEDTTDQPNFNYLWNFDGGIITSEPILRNLALTKFIGKLRG
;
A
#
# COMPACT_ATOMS: atom_id res chain seq x y z
N MET A 1 -21.05 -6.85 2.05
CA MET A 1 -22.16 -7.51 1.31
C MET A 1 -23.41 -6.65 1.39
N VAL A 2 -24.06 -6.39 0.25
CA VAL A 2 -25.32 -5.63 0.14
C VAL A 2 -26.47 -6.59 -0.16
N LYS A 3 -27.64 -6.37 0.43
CA LYS A 3 -28.86 -7.14 0.19
C LYS A 3 -29.93 -6.24 -0.41
N ILE A 4 -30.49 -6.64 -1.55
CA ILE A 4 -31.50 -5.90 -2.31
C ILE A 4 -32.74 -6.77 -2.38
N LYS A 5 -33.86 -6.30 -1.84
CA LYS A 5 -35.15 -7.00 -1.85
C LYS A 5 -36.07 -6.38 -2.90
N GLY A 6 -36.85 -7.21 -3.59
CA GLY A 6 -37.76 -6.79 -4.67
C GLY A 6 -38.45 -7.99 -5.29
N GLU A 7 -39.04 -7.81 -6.47
CA GLU A 7 -39.57 -8.88 -7.32
C GLU A 7 -38.74 -8.85 -8.60
N PHE A 8 -37.89 -9.85 -8.79
CA PHE A 8 -36.82 -9.85 -9.80
C PHE A 8 -36.94 -11.01 -10.81
N GLY A 9 -37.79 -12.01 -10.53
CA GLY A 9 -37.82 -13.26 -11.27
C GLY A 9 -36.60 -14.14 -11.01
N GLU A 10 -36.67 -15.39 -11.44
CA GLU A 10 -35.58 -16.37 -11.26
C GLU A 10 -34.45 -16.21 -12.29
N THR A 11 -34.73 -15.60 -13.45
CA THR A 11 -33.73 -15.37 -14.50
C THR A 11 -32.75 -14.27 -14.07
N ILE A 12 -31.47 -14.63 -13.97
CA ILE A 12 -30.41 -13.74 -13.55
C ILE A 12 -30.31 -12.53 -14.49
N GLY A 13 -30.46 -11.34 -13.91
CA GLY A 13 -30.32 -10.07 -14.60
C GLY A 13 -28.93 -9.44 -14.47
N ARG A 14 -28.90 -8.11 -14.41
CA ARG A 14 -27.69 -7.27 -14.33
C ARG A 14 -27.85 -6.24 -13.21
N VAL A 15 -26.79 -6.06 -12.43
CA VAL A 15 -26.74 -5.06 -11.35
C VAL A 15 -25.65 -4.04 -11.66
N TYR A 16 -25.98 -2.77 -11.50
CA TYR A 16 -25.10 -1.64 -11.78
C TYR A 16 -24.95 -0.75 -10.55
N PHE A 17 -23.72 -0.34 -10.28
CA PHE A 17 -23.36 0.60 -9.23
C PHE A 17 -22.79 1.86 -9.86
N ARG A 18 -22.86 2.99 -9.15
CA ARG A 18 -22.16 4.20 -9.56
C ARG A 18 -20.66 4.02 -9.44
N THR A 19 -19.92 4.85 -10.17
CA THR A 19 -18.47 4.87 -10.20
C THR A 19 -17.91 5.84 -9.15
N GLY A 20 -16.75 5.50 -8.58
CA GLY A 20 -16.07 6.33 -7.59
C GLY A 20 -15.18 7.42 -8.21
N ASP A 21 -14.68 7.20 -9.43
CA ASP A 21 -13.63 7.98 -10.09
C ASP A 21 -14.09 9.22 -10.87
N ASP A 22 -15.40 9.46 -10.95
CA ASP A 22 -16.00 10.53 -11.76
C ASP A 22 -17.13 11.28 -11.02
N GLY A 23 -17.23 11.07 -9.71
CA GLY A 23 -18.31 11.64 -8.88
C GLY A 23 -19.61 10.86 -8.95
N GLY A 24 -19.60 9.65 -9.50
CA GLY A 24 -20.79 8.84 -9.74
C GLY A 24 -21.55 9.24 -11.00
N ALA A 25 -20.88 9.87 -11.97
CA ALA A 25 -21.47 10.23 -13.25
C ALA A 25 -21.88 8.97 -14.02
N ASP A 26 -20.95 8.04 -14.15
CA ASP A 26 -21.17 6.78 -14.84
C ASP A 26 -21.68 5.68 -13.89
N SER A 27 -21.96 4.53 -14.49
CA SER A 27 -22.30 3.31 -13.77
C SER A 27 -21.57 2.12 -14.36
N VAL A 28 -21.25 1.15 -13.52
CA VAL A 28 -20.51 -0.04 -13.89
C VAL A 28 -21.29 -1.29 -13.50
N LYS A 29 -21.30 -2.26 -14.41
CA LYS A 29 -21.93 -3.57 -14.20
C LYS A 29 -21.08 -4.38 -13.21
N ILE A 30 -21.73 -4.98 -12.22
CA ILE A 30 -21.09 -5.92 -11.32
C ILE A 30 -20.97 -7.29 -11.98
N SER A 31 -19.81 -7.92 -11.79
CA SER A 31 -19.56 -9.26 -12.30
C SER A 31 -20.54 -10.27 -11.69
N PRO A 32 -21.15 -11.17 -12.51
CA PRO A 32 -22.13 -12.14 -12.03
C PRO A 32 -21.63 -13.06 -10.90
N ASN A 33 -20.33 -13.36 -10.85
CA ASN A 33 -19.74 -14.17 -9.77
C ASN A 33 -19.76 -13.50 -8.39
N LEU A 34 -20.07 -12.21 -8.30
CA LEU A 34 -20.22 -11.46 -7.05
C LEU A 34 -21.68 -11.32 -6.64
N ILE A 35 -22.61 -11.93 -7.38
CA ILE A 35 -24.05 -11.79 -7.23
C ILE A 35 -24.66 -13.15 -6.93
N THR A 36 -25.50 -13.22 -5.89
CA THR A 36 -26.52 -14.28 -5.79
C THR A 36 -27.88 -13.68 -6.11
N TRP A 37 -28.70 -14.44 -6.84
CA TRP A 37 -29.97 -13.97 -7.37
C TRP A 37 -31.07 -14.97 -7.00
N SER A 38 -32.22 -14.43 -6.62
CA SER A 38 -33.49 -15.15 -6.46
C SER A 38 -34.61 -14.18 -6.83
N ASP A 39 -35.83 -14.70 -6.96
CA ASP A 39 -37.01 -13.89 -7.25
C ASP A 39 -37.19 -12.72 -6.28
N THR A 40 -36.85 -12.90 -5.00
CA THR A 40 -37.12 -11.89 -3.96
C THR A 40 -35.90 -11.18 -3.37
N LEU A 41 -34.70 -11.70 -3.66
CA LEU A 41 -33.47 -11.25 -3.04
C LEU A 41 -32.28 -11.37 -4.00
N ILE A 42 -31.58 -10.24 -4.16
CA ILE A 42 -30.26 -10.18 -4.75
C ILE A 42 -29.26 -9.88 -3.62
N THR A 43 -28.20 -10.67 -3.50
CA THR A 43 -27.06 -10.31 -2.65
C THR A 43 -25.83 -10.02 -3.49
N VAL A 44 -25.12 -8.96 -3.14
CA VAL A 44 -23.92 -8.53 -3.86
C VAL A 44 -22.76 -8.43 -2.89
N ASN A 45 -21.68 -9.16 -3.18
CA ASN A 45 -20.41 -8.93 -2.52
C ASN A 45 -19.68 -7.76 -3.22
N VAL A 46 -19.99 -6.54 -2.77
CA VAL A 46 -19.52 -5.30 -3.41
C VAL A 46 -17.99 -5.21 -3.31
N PRO A 47 -17.27 -5.26 -4.44
CA PRO A 47 -15.82 -5.09 -4.45
C PRO A 47 -15.47 -3.59 -4.41
N SER A 48 -14.21 -3.28 -4.11
CA SER A 48 -13.69 -1.90 -4.26
C SER A 48 -13.58 -1.48 -5.73
N GLU A 49 -13.33 -2.43 -6.62
CA GLU A 49 -13.20 -2.21 -8.07
C GLU A 49 -13.77 -3.41 -8.84
N THR A 50 -14.23 -3.17 -10.07
CA THR A 50 -14.69 -4.21 -11.01
C THR A 50 -14.20 -3.91 -12.41
N LEU A 51 -14.16 -4.91 -13.29
CA LEU A 51 -13.90 -4.69 -14.70
C LEU A 51 -15.14 -4.13 -15.39
N ASN A 52 -14.97 -3.10 -16.21
CA ASN A 52 -15.99 -2.65 -17.15
C ASN A 52 -16.01 -3.53 -18.42
N ALA A 53 -16.85 -3.18 -19.39
CA ALA A 53 -16.98 -3.92 -20.65
C ALA A 53 -15.67 -4.00 -21.46
N ASP A 54 -14.78 -3.01 -21.30
CA ASP A 54 -13.47 -2.93 -21.97
C ASP A 54 -12.35 -3.62 -21.17
N SER A 55 -12.69 -4.39 -20.13
CA SER A 55 -11.73 -5.02 -19.22
C SER A 55 -10.81 -4.01 -18.51
N ILE A 56 -11.32 -2.81 -18.25
CA ILE A 56 -10.64 -1.77 -17.47
C ILE A 56 -11.21 -1.80 -16.04
N TYR A 57 -10.33 -1.78 -15.04
CA TYR A 57 -10.75 -1.65 -13.64
C TYR A 57 -11.36 -0.27 -13.37
N VAL A 58 -12.55 -0.28 -12.78
CA VAL A 58 -13.32 0.91 -12.40
C VAL A 58 -13.70 0.79 -10.93
N LEU A 59 -13.51 1.88 -10.17
CA LEU A 59 -13.88 1.93 -8.76
C LEU A 59 -15.39 1.97 -8.57
N ILE A 60 -15.89 1.16 -7.63
CA ILE A 60 -17.28 1.22 -7.21
C ILE A 60 -17.47 2.40 -6.27
N GLY A 61 -18.47 3.22 -6.56
CA GLY A 61 -18.85 4.40 -5.80
C GLY A 61 -20.24 4.25 -5.16
N SER A 62 -20.52 5.19 -4.27
CA SER A 62 -21.83 5.37 -3.65
C SER A 62 -22.87 5.81 -4.66
N GLY A 63 -24.13 5.43 -4.42
CA GLY A 63 -25.21 5.77 -5.32
C GLY A 63 -26.42 4.90 -5.15
N TYR A 64 -27.45 5.18 -5.94
CA TYR A 64 -28.55 4.25 -6.12
C TYR A 64 -28.09 3.09 -7.00
N ILE A 65 -28.54 1.89 -6.67
CA ILE A 65 -28.24 0.67 -7.40
C ILE A 65 -29.28 0.51 -8.49
N SER A 66 -28.84 0.30 -9.73
CA SER A 66 -29.72 0.04 -10.87
C SER A 66 -29.72 -1.45 -11.19
N ILE A 67 -30.90 -2.01 -11.45
CA ILE A 67 -31.11 -3.43 -11.68
C ILE A 67 -31.89 -3.56 -12.99
N PHE A 68 -31.44 -4.47 -13.84
CA PHE A 68 -32.20 -4.96 -14.98
C PHE A 68 -32.45 -6.44 -14.73
N ASP A 69 -33.70 -6.89 -14.67
CA ASP A 69 -33.99 -8.32 -14.50
C ASP A 69 -33.69 -9.12 -15.78
N GLY A 70 -33.98 -10.43 -15.76
CA GLY A 70 -33.81 -11.29 -16.93
C GLY A 70 -34.71 -10.94 -18.13
N LEU A 71 -35.75 -10.13 -17.93
CA LEU A 71 -36.66 -9.62 -18.96
C LEU A 71 -36.30 -8.18 -19.39
N ASN A 72 -35.17 -7.65 -18.91
CA ASN A 72 -34.72 -6.27 -19.10
C ASN A 72 -35.64 -5.19 -18.49
N GLN A 73 -36.47 -5.54 -17.51
CA GLN A 73 -37.22 -4.55 -16.74
C GLN A 73 -36.28 -3.83 -15.78
N TYR A 74 -36.45 -2.51 -15.70
CA TYR A 74 -35.60 -1.64 -14.89
C TYR A 74 -36.19 -1.44 -13.49
N ALA A 75 -35.35 -1.66 -12.48
CA ALA A 75 -35.61 -1.27 -11.11
C ALA A 75 -34.44 -0.44 -10.54
N LYS A 76 -34.73 0.41 -9.57
CA LYS A 76 -33.74 1.24 -8.88
C LYS A 76 -33.92 1.09 -7.38
N SER A 77 -32.82 1.02 -6.63
CA SER A 77 -32.90 0.98 -5.17
C SER A 77 -33.60 2.23 -4.64
N PRO A 78 -34.47 2.12 -3.62
CA PRO A 78 -35.13 3.28 -3.02
C PRO A 78 -34.17 4.09 -2.12
N LYS A 79 -33.10 3.44 -1.66
CA LYS A 79 -32.07 4.04 -0.81
C LYS A 79 -30.75 4.12 -1.56
N ARG A 80 -30.02 5.21 -1.31
CA ARG A 80 -28.65 5.39 -1.77
C ARG A 80 -27.71 4.54 -0.91
N LEU A 81 -26.88 3.73 -1.53
CA LEU A 81 -25.77 3.06 -0.88
C LEU A 81 -24.64 4.08 -0.64
N VAL A 82 -24.04 4.05 0.55
CA VAL A 82 -22.85 4.84 0.89
C VAL A 82 -21.66 3.90 1.00
N ILE A 83 -20.62 4.18 0.22
CA ILE A 83 -19.30 3.54 0.23
C ILE A 83 -18.32 4.62 0.70
N PRO A 84 -18.01 4.65 2.00
CA PRO A 84 -17.28 5.77 2.59
C PRO A 84 -15.77 5.71 2.33
N TYR A 85 -15.23 4.52 2.04
CA TYR A 85 -13.84 4.31 1.61
C TYR A 85 -13.77 3.13 0.63
N SER A 86 -12.68 3.06 -0.13
CA SER A 86 -12.39 1.96 -1.06
C SER A 86 -10.92 1.59 -0.94
N LEU A 87 -10.58 0.29 -1.10
CA LEU A 87 -9.24 -0.24 -0.90
C LEU A 87 -8.68 -0.81 -2.21
N SER A 88 -7.36 -0.81 -2.34
CA SER A 88 -6.69 -1.52 -3.43
C SER A 88 -6.58 -3.01 -3.09
N ASN A 89 -6.97 -3.84 -4.05
CA ASN A 89 -6.81 -5.29 -3.99
C ASN A 89 -6.25 -5.78 -5.32
N THR A 90 -5.89 -7.06 -5.38
CA THR A 90 -5.37 -7.68 -6.59
C THR A 90 -5.75 -9.15 -6.61
N ALA A 91 -5.94 -9.74 -7.80
CA ALA A 91 -6.28 -11.14 -7.94
C ALA A 91 -5.02 -11.97 -8.23
N ILE A 92 -4.74 -12.98 -7.40
CA ILE A 92 -3.68 -13.97 -7.65
C ILE A 92 -4.37 -15.32 -7.82
N SER A 93 -4.15 -15.98 -8.96
CA SER A 93 -4.73 -17.30 -9.26
C SER A 93 -6.25 -17.35 -9.00
N GLY A 94 -6.97 -16.31 -9.40
CA GLY A 94 -8.43 -16.19 -9.23
C GLY A 94 -8.91 -15.80 -7.82
N THR A 95 -8.01 -15.63 -6.85
CA THR A 95 -8.34 -15.21 -5.49
C THR A 95 -7.98 -13.75 -5.27
N THR A 96 -8.95 -12.94 -4.84
CA THR A 96 -8.71 -11.55 -4.41
C THR A 96 -7.87 -11.53 -3.14
N LYS A 97 -6.77 -10.80 -3.18
CA LYS A 97 -5.83 -10.59 -2.07
C LYS A 97 -5.75 -9.11 -1.74
N HIS A 98 -5.61 -8.81 -0.46
CA HIS A 98 -5.27 -7.48 0.01
C HIS A 98 -3.80 -7.17 -0.30
N ILE A 99 -3.51 -5.89 -0.53
CA ILE A 99 -2.14 -5.40 -0.68
C ILE A 99 -1.68 -4.85 0.67
N HIS A 100 -0.67 -5.47 1.24
CA HIS A 100 -0.11 -5.13 2.54
C HIS A 100 0.85 -3.95 2.46
N LEU A 101 0.98 -3.25 3.58
CA LEU A 101 2.16 -2.46 3.90
C LEU A 101 3.20 -3.38 4.56
N ALA A 102 4.47 -2.96 4.51
CA ALA A 102 5.59 -3.75 4.97
C ALA A 102 6.60 -2.87 5.73
N GLY A 103 7.23 -3.43 6.75
CA GLY A 103 8.26 -2.76 7.55
C GLY A 103 9.65 -2.86 6.89
N LEU A 104 9.76 -2.32 5.67
CA LEU A 104 10.91 -2.56 4.79
C LEU A 104 12.19 -1.84 5.21
N ILE A 105 12.06 -0.69 5.87
CA ILE A 105 13.17 0.10 6.42
C ILE A 105 12.89 0.29 7.92
N ASP A 106 13.60 -0.47 8.74
CA ASP A 106 13.52 -0.40 10.21
C ASP A 106 12.06 -0.41 10.75
N GLY A 107 11.25 -1.31 10.18
CA GLY A 107 9.84 -1.47 10.57
C GLY A 107 8.85 -0.55 9.84
N GLY A 108 9.30 0.25 8.87
CA GLY A 108 8.44 1.13 8.08
C GLY A 108 8.96 1.49 6.70
N TYR A 109 8.76 2.75 6.31
CA TYR A 109 9.16 3.30 5.01
C TYR A 109 10.01 4.57 5.20
N ARG A 110 10.78 4.91 4.18
CA ARG A 110 11.62 6.12 4.17
C ARG A 110 11.25 7.04 3.00
N ILE A 111 10.91 8.29 3.29
CA ILE A 111 10.71 9.32 2.29
C ILE A 111 12.06 9.75 1.72
N VAL A 112 12.16 9.80 0.39
CA VAL A 112 13.30 10.36 -0.34
C VAL A 112 12.79 11.50 -1.21
N TYR A 113 13.28 12.71 -0.95
CA TYR A 113 12.86 13.89 -1.68
C TYR A 113 13.72 14.14 -2.92
N ASP A 114 13.07 14.60 -3.98
CA ASP A 114 13.76 15.26 -5.08
C ASP A 114 14.34 16.62 -4.60
N THR A 115 15.53 16.98 -5.07
CA THR A 115 16.18 18.25 -4.74
C THR A 115 15.28 19.48 -4.97
N SER A 116 14.51 19.51 -6.06
CA SER A 116 13.61 20.63 -6.35
C SER A 116 12.45 20.74 -5.34
N PHE A 117 11.97 19.58 -4.87
CA PHE A 117 10.90 19.50 -3.88
C PHE A 117 11.41 19.88 -2.49
N TYR A 118 12.54 19.30 -2.10
CA TYR A 118 13.18 19.55 -0.81
C TYR A 118 13.53 21.03 -0.61
N ASN A 119 14.02 21.69 -1.66
CA ASN A 119 14.37 23.11 -1.60
C ASN A 119 13.16 24.05 -1.58
N ASN A 120 11.94 23.55 -1.81
CA ASN A 120 10.71 24.33 -1.64
C ASN A 120 10.20 24.20 -0.19
N SER A 121 10.66 25.11 0.67
CA SER A 121 10.34 25.09 2.11
C SER A 121 8.83 25.07 2.41
N LYS A 122 8.00 25.76 1.60
CA LYS A 122 6.54 25.80 1.77
C LYS A 122 5.91 24.43 1.49
N ALA A 123 6.27 23.82 0.36
CA ALA A 123 5.78 22.49 -0.01
C ALA A 123 6.27 21.41 0.95
N LEU A 124 7.56 21.44 1.30
CA LEU A 124 8.16 20.51 2.26
C LEU A 124 7.46 20.58 3.63
N THR A 125 7.22 21.80 4.14
CA THR A 125 6.53 21.97 5.43
C THR A 125 5.09 21.46 5.38
N ALA A 126 4.35 21.76 4.30
CA ALA A 126 2.98 21.27 4.13
C ALA A 126 2.91 19.75 3.98
N PHE A 127 3.84 19.15 3.23
CA PHE A 127 3.94 17.70 3.09
C PHE A 127 4.27 17.01 4.41
N ARG A 128 5.19 17.55 5.21
CA ARG A 128 5.54 17.03 6.53
C ARG A 128 4.34 17.00 7.48
N ARG A 129 3.49 18.02 7.48
CA ARG A 129 2.23 18.02 8.25
C ARG A 129 1.29 16.90 7.80
N ALA A 130 1.18 16.65 6.49
CA ALA A 130 0.38 15.55 5.96
C ALA A 130 0.94 14.18 6.38
N VAL A 131 2.26 14.00 6.33
CA VAL A 131 2.93 12.77 6.80
C VAL A 131 2.71 12.54 8.28
N GLU A 132 2.88 13.57 9.11
CA GLU A 132 2.66 13.49 10.56
C GLU A 132 1.24 13.03 10.90
N LYS A 133 0.23 13.56 10.23
CA LYS A 133 -1.17 13.15 10.43
C LYS A 133 -1.38 11.67 10.17
N TRP A 134 -0.85 11.16 9.06
CA TRP A 134 -0.90 9.74 8.77
C TRP A 134 -0.09 8.90 9.76
N ARG A 135 1.11 9.35 10.17
CA ARG A 135 1.91 8.65 11.20
C ARG A 135 1.14 8.53 12.52
N CYS A 136 0.52 9.62 12.98
CA CYS A 136 -0.25 9.64 14.22
C CYS A 136 -1.56 8.87 14.16
N ALA A 137 -2.25 8.90 13.02
CA ALA A 137 -3.46 8.13 12.83
C ALA A 137 -3.21 6.62 12.79
N THR A 138 -2.13 6.19 12.12
CA THR A 138 -1.95 4.78 11.74
C THR A 138 -0.91 4.04 12.57
N GLY A 139 0.00 4.79 13.20
CA GLY A 139 1.23 4.27 13.79
C GLY A 139 2.22 3.75 12.75
N VAL A 140 2.03 3.93 11.44
CA VAL A 140 3.01 3.48 10.44
C VAL A 140 4.26 4.35 10.52
N LYS A 141 5.40 3.70 10.75
CA LYS A 141 6.69 4.39 10.75
C LYS A 141 7.02 4.87 9.33
N ILE A 142 7.06 6.18 9.18
CA ILE A 142 7.57 6.86 7.99
C ILE A 142 8.63 7.85 8.46
N GLU A 143 9.83 7.75 7.91
CA GLU A 143 10.97 8.61 8.25
C GLU A 143 11.50 9.33 7.03
N GLU A 144 12.20 10.44 7.21
CA GLU A 144 12.76 11.20 6.10
C GLU A 144 14.25 10.89 5.89
N CYS A 145 14.65 10.77 4.63
CA CYS A 145 16.03 10.87 4.20
C CYS A 145 16.44 12.36 4.21
N CYS A 146 17.49 12.69 4.98
CA CYS A 146 18.01 14.06 5.11
C CYS A 146 18.62 14.64 3.82
N THR A 147 19.10 13.78 2.94
CA THR A 147 19.84 14.19 1.74
C THR A 147 18.92 14.06 0.53
N PRO A 148 18.44 15.16 -0.07
CA PRO A 148 17.66 15.05 -1.29
C PRO A 148 18.50 14.43 -2.40
N LYS A 149 17.85 13.74 -3.33
CA LYS A 149 18.46 13.17 -4.52
C LYS A 149 17.91 13.90 -5.75
N SER A 150 18.66 13.92 -6.85
CA SER A 150 18.06 14.25 -8.15
C SER A 150 17.31 13.01 -8.62
N LEU A 151 15.97 13.03 -8.53
CA LEU A 151 15.15 11.86 -8.82
C LEU A 151 14.74 11.83 -10.30
N CYS A 152 14.91 10.66 -10.93
CA CYS A 152 14.36 10.34 -12.23
C CYS A 152 13.42 9.12 -12.18
N ILE A 153 12.14 9.38 -11.89
CA ILE A 153 11.19 8.31 -11.53
C ILE A 153 10.67 7.52 -12.75
N LYS A 154 10.79 8.03 -13.99
CA LYS A 154 10.28 7.43 -15.24
C LYS A 154 10.73 5.98 -15.52
N ALA A 155 11.72 5.45 -14.81
CA ALA A 155 12.33 4.16 -15.11
C ALA A 155 12.69 3.29 -13.88
N GLY A 156 12.21 3.61 -12.67
CA GLY A 156 12.58 2.84 -11.48
C GLY A 156 14.06 2.89 -11.09
N LYS A 157 14.87 3.74 -11.75
CA LYS A 157 16.33 3.77 -11.63
C LYS A 157 16.83 4.23 -10.25
N ASP A 158 16.09 5.13 -9.61
CA ASP A 158 16.46 5.70 -8.30
C ASP A 158 15.63 5.12 -7.15
N ILE A 159 14.91 4.02 -7.40
CA ILE A 159 13.86 3.51 -6.52
C ILE A 159 14.30 2.21 -5.86
N GLU A 160 14.43 2.25 -4.54
CA GLU A 160 14.85 1.16 -3.68
C GLU A 160 13.67 0.65 -2.84
N LYS A 161 13.85 -0.54 -2.26
CA LYS A 161 12.89 -1.18 -1.37
C LYS A 161 12.60 -0.27 -0.17
N GLY A 162 11.32 -0.07 0.14
CA GLY A 162 10.86 0.74 1.27
C GLY A 162 10.95 2.26 1.07
N GLY A 163 11.35 2.72 -0.11
CA GLY A 163 11.37 4.15 -0.43
C GLY A 163 9.99 4.72 -0.81
N LEU A 164 9.68 5.91 -0.28
CA LEU A 164 8.58 6.79 -0.71
C LEU A 164 9.19 8.03 -1.39
N TYR A 165 9.20 8.06 -2.71
CA TYR A 165 9.90 9.06 -3.50
C TYR A 165 9.00 10.24 -3.81
N VAL A 166 9.36 11.45 -3.38
CA VAL A 166 8.51 12.63 -3.48
C VAL A 166 9.17 13.69 -4.36
N SER A 167 8.49 14.13 -5.43
CA SER A 167 9.04 15.10 -6.38
C SER A 167 8.02 16.10 -6.89
N PHE A 168 8.49 17.20 -7.47
CA PHE A 168 7.68 17.97 -8.41
C PHE A 168 7.67 17.32 -9.80
N SER A 169 6.67 17.67 -10.61
CA SER A 169 6.51 17.23 -11.99
C SER A 169 7.08 18.25 -12.98
N ASP A 170 8.35 18.61 -12.82
CA ASP A 170 9.01 19.67 -13.58
C ASP A 170 10.11 19.18 -14.52
N THR A 171 10.44 17.90 -14.45
CA THR A 171 11.34 17.23 -15.39
C THR A 171 10.59 16.22 -16.24
N VAL A 172 11.16 15.87 -17.39
CA VAL A 172 10.68 14.75 -18.22
C VAL A 172 10.65 13.43 -17.43
N CYS A 173 11.52 13.31 -16.42
CA CYS A 173 11.59 12.12 -15.58
C CYS A 173 10.46 12.01 -14.55
N ASN A 174 9.86 13.14 -14.15
CA ASN A 174 8.87 13.19 -13.06
C ASN A 174 7.51 13.68 -13.55
N LYS A 175 7.22 13.54 -14.86
CA LYS A 175 5.99 14.03 -15.48
C LYS A 175 4.75 13.30 -14.94
N LEU A 176 3.69 14.07 -14.68
CA LEU A 176 2.36 13.53 -14.39
C LEU A 176 1.74 12.91 -15.65
N LYS A 177 0.88 11.90 -15.46
CA LYS A 177 0.22 11.20 -16.57
C LYS A 177 -0.59 12.15 -17.45
N ASN A 178 -1.36 13.05 -16.83
CA ASN A 178 -2.27 13.96 -17.52
C ASN A 178 -2.02 15.43 -17.12
N ASN A 179 -2.37 16.36 -18.00
CA ASN A 179 -2.18 17.80 -17.77
C ASN A 179 -3.14 18.40 -16.73
N ALA A 180 -4.26 17.75 -16.40
CA ALA A 180 -5.19 18.21 -15.36
C ALA A 180 -4.85 17.71 -13.95
N THR A 181 -4.03 16.66 -13.85
CA THR A 181 -3.68 16.02 -12.57
C THR A 181 -2.88 16.97 -11.68
N LEU A 182 -3.26 17.13 -10.42
CA LEU A 182 -2.55 17.95 -9.44
C LEU A 182 -1.39 17.21 -8.79
N ALA A 183 -1.61 15.94 -8.47
CA ALA A 183 -0.59 15.05 -7.94
C ALA A 183 -0.92 13.60 -8.32
N GLN A 184 0.06 12.70 -8.17
CA GLN A 184 -0.12 11.29 -8.48
C GLN A 184 0.77 10.44 -7.60
N THR A 185 0.15 9.43 -6.99
CA THR A 185 0.84 8.37 -6.25
C THR A 185 0.80 7.06 -7.02
N GLN A 186 1.95 6.40 -7.12
CA GLN A 186 2.09 5.07 -7.71
C GLN A 186 2.88 4.20 -6.73
N GLY A 187 2.25 3.12 -6.24
CA GLY A 187 2.94 2.13 -5.41
C GLY A 187 3.33 0.93 -6.25
N ALA A 188 4.61 0.59 -6.29
CA ALA A 188 5.06 -0.70 -6.81
C ALA A 188 4.78 -1.78 -5.77
N THR A 189 4.33 -2.94 -6.22
CA THR A 189 4.05 -4.07 -5.33
C THR A 189 4.96 -5.23 -5.66
N GLN A 190 5.30 -6.02 -4.65
CA GLN A 190 6.02 -7.28 -4.81
C GLN A 190 5.18 -8.41 -4.23
N GLN A 191 5.17 -9.54 -4.94
CA GLN A 191 4.52 -10.78 -4.50
C GLN A 191 5.58 -11.70 -3.90
N ASN A 192 5.30 -12.25 -2.73
CA ASN A 192 6.07 -13.34 -2.14
C ASN A 192 5.16 -14.54 -1.91
N ARG A 193 5.67 -15.73 -2.25
CA ARG A 193 4.98 -17.00 -1.97
C ARG A 193 5.12 -17.36 -0.50
N ILE A 194 4.05 -17.86 0.09
CA ILE A 194 4.00 -18.42 1.44
C ILE A 194 3.85 -19.93 1.26
N GLY A 195 4.92 -20.68 1.50
CA GLY A 195 4.91 -22.15 1.40
C GLY A 195 5.12 -22.71 -0.03
N THR A 196 4.96 -24.03 -0.14
CA THR A 196 5.31 -24.84 -1.33
C THR A 196 4.18 -24.92 -2.37
N VAL A 197 2.94 -24.56 -1.99
CA VAL A 197 1.77 -24.65 -2.87
C VAL A 197 1.51 -23.29 -3.53
N GLY A 198 1.47 -23.25 -4.86
CA GLY A 198 1.57 -22.03 -5.67
C GLY A 198 0.44 -20.99 -5.56
N SER A 199 -0.52 -21.14 -4.64
CA SER A 199 -1.66 -20.21 -4.45
C SER A 199 -1.53 -19.31 -3.21
N ASP A 200 -0.68 -19.66 -2.25
CA ASP A 200 -0.49 -18.85 -1.05
C ASP A 200 0.60 -17.82 -1.32
N SER A 201 0.18 -16.57 -1.42
CA SER A 201 1.07 -15.45 -1.68
C SER A 201 0.54 -14.23 -0.96
N VAL A 202 1.47 -13.40 -0.48
CA VAL A 202 1.17 -12.06 -0.01
C VAL A 202 1.80 -11.06 -0.97
N ILE A 203 1.04 -10.00 -1.23
CA ILE A 203 1.47 -8.86 -2.00
C ILE A 203 1.60 -7.68 -1.06
N TYR A 204 2.70 -6.96 -1.18
CA TYR A 204 2.97 -5.79 -0.35
C TYR A 204 3.53 -4.63 -1.17
N VAL A 205 3.38 -3.42 -0.65
CA VAL A 205 3.97 -2.21 -1.24
C VAL A 205 5.48 -2.26 -1.05
N PHE A 206 6.19 -2.48 -2.16
CA PHE A 206 7.65 -2.56 -2.22
C PHE A 206 8.30 -1.18 -2.18
N ASN A 207 7.71 -0.21 -2.88
CA ASN A 207 8.07 1.20 -2.84
C ASN A 207 6.90 2.03 -3.38
N ALA A 208 6.99 3.35 -3.26
CA ALA A 208 6.02 4.25 -3.88
C ALA A 208 6.65 5.55 -4.36
N THR A 209 6.00 6.18 -5.32
CA THR A 209 6.39 7.47 -5.89
C THR A 209 5.22 8.40 -5.83
N MET A 210 5.46 9.65 -5.44
CA MET A 210 4.47 10.71 -5.32
C MET A 210 4.99 11.94 -6.05
N ARG A 211 4.24 12.37 -7.06
CA ARG A 211 4.62 13.49 -7.92
C ARG A 211 3.59 14.59 -7.75
N PHE A 212 4.03 15.80 -7.46
CA PHE A 212 3.16 16.98 -7.36
C PHE A 212 3.38 17.88 -8.55
N ARG A 213 2.30 18.46 -9.09
CA ARG A 213 2.42 19.50 -10.11
C ARG A 213 3.20 20.67 -9.53
N LYS A 214 4.25 21.13 -10.22
CA LYS A 214 5.04 22.28 -9.75
C LYS A 214 4.21 23.56 -9.65
N GLN A 215 3.38 23.81 -10.66
CA GLN A 215 2.48 24.97 -10.74
C GLN A 215 1.11 24.54 -11.27
N PRO A 216 0.01 24.77 -10.52
CA PRO A 216 -1.34 24.50 -11.02
C PRO A 216 -1.66 25.31 -12.28
N LEU A 217 -2.47 24.73 -13.18
CA LEU A 217 -2.81 25.35 -14.46
C LEU A 217 -3.95 26.38 -14.33
N GLY A 218 -4.15 27.18 -15.38
CA GLY A 218 -5.31 28.07 -15.51
C GLY A 218 -5.29 29.26 -14.53
N GLY A 219 -4.11 29.84 -14.27
CA GLY A 219 -3.95 30.96 -13.35
C GLY A 219 -4.11 30.60 -11.87
N LYS A 220 -4.20 29.31 -11.54
CA LYS A 220 -4.35 28.82 -10.16
C LYS A 220 -2.98 28.68 -9.50
N SER A 221 -2.97 28.65 -8.16
CA SER A 221 -1.75 28.53 -7.37
C SER A 221 -1.87 27.48 -6.27
N TRP A 222 -0.73 27.05 -5.73
CA TRP A 222 -0.70 26.28 -4.49
C TRP A 222 -0.81 27.20 -3.29
N TYR A 223 -1.61 26.79 -2.31
CA TYR A 223 -1.66 27.38 -0.99
C TYR A 223 -1.14 26.34 0.03
N TYR A 224 -0.23 26.79 0.90
CA TYR A 224 0.54 25.90 1.79
C TYR A 224 0.26 26.13 3.28
N GLY A 225 -0.67 27.02 3.63
CA GLY A 225 -1.02 27.34 5.03
C GLY A 225 -2.28 26.61 5.51
N SER A 226 -2.94 27.17 6.53
CA SER A 226 -4.18 26.63 7.11
C SER A 226 -5.39 26.85 6.19
N PRO A 227 -6.33 25.87 6.06
CA PRO A 227 -7.55 26.01 5.28
C PRO A 227 -8.33 27.30 5.53
N ASP A 228 -8.35 27.81 6.76
CA ASP A 228 -9.16 28.98 7.15
C ASP A 228 -8.76 30.29 6.45
N THR A 229 -7.57 30.34 5.85
CA THR A 229 -7.08 31.53 5.13
C THR A 229 -6.87 31.26 3.63
N LEU A 230 -7.31 30.10 3.15
CA LEU A 230 -7.33 29.76 1.74
C LEU A 230 -8.26 30.71 0.97
N LYS A 231 -7.85 31.10 -0.25
CA LYS A 231 -8.65 31.94 -1.14
C LYS A 231 -9.03 31.17 -2.41
N LEU A 232 -10.06 31.68 -3.11
CA LEU A 232 -10.41 31.21 -4.45
C LEU A 232 -9.19 31.22 -5.38
N ASN A 233 -9.18 30.31 -6.36
CA ASN A 233 -8.06 30.07 -7.29
C ASN A 233 -6.77 29.54 -6.64
N GLN A 234 -6.88 28.99 -5.43
CA GLN A 234 -5.79 28.27 -4.79
C GLN A 234 -6.20 26.84 -4.46
N PHE A 235 -5.32 25.88 -4.74
CA PHE A 235 -5.46 24.50 -4.24
C PHE A 235 -4.71 24.38 -2.91
N ASN A 236 -5.35 23.78 -1.90
CA ASN A 236 -4.67 23.46 -0.65
C ASN A 236 -3.70 22.29 -0.87
N PHE A 237 -2.40 22.57 -0.81
CA PHE A 237 -1.35 21.59 -1.06
C PHE A 237 -1.34 20.47 -0.01
N GLU A 238 -1.61 20.79 1.26
CA GLU A 238 -1.63 19.81 2.34
C GLU A 238 -2.79 18.82 2.19
N SER A 239 -3.97 19.30 1.80
CA SER A 239 -5.13 18.45 1.48
C SER A 239 -4.81 17.48 0.34
N VAL A 240 -4.19 17.97 -0.73
CA VAL A 240 -3.74 17.11 -1.84
C VAL A 240 -2.67 16.12 -1.38
N ALA A 241 -1.70 16.54 -0.57
CA ALA A 241 -0.68 15.64 -0.03
C ALA A 241 -1.27 14.54 0.87
N LEU A 242 -2.27 14.86 1.70
CA LEU A 242 -3.01 13.90 2.52
C LEU A 242 -3.73 12.85 1.66
N HIS A 243 -4.40 13.30 0.59
CA HIS A 243 -5.07 12.43 -0.38
C HIS A 243 -4.09 11.45 -1.04
N GLU A 244 -2.96 11.97 -1.53
CA GLU A 244 -1.92 11.17 -2.17
C GLU A 244 -1.27 10.16 -1.21
N LEU A 245 -1.06 10.56 0.05
CA LEU A 245 -0.63 9.63 1.09
C LEU A 245 -1.71 8.55 1.35
N GLY A 246 -3.00 8.88 1.30
CA GLY A 246 -4.07 7.89 1.34
C GLY A 246 -3.92 6.81 0.26
N HIS A 247 -3.54 7.21 -0.96
CA HIS A 247 -3.19 6.23 -2.00
C HIS A 247 -1.96 5.39 -1.63
N PHE A 248 -0.91 5.96 -1.02
CA PHE A 248 0.20 5.17 -0.48
C PHE A 248 -0.31 4.11 0.50
N PHE A 249 -1.21 4.48 1.42
CA PHE A 249 -1.91 3.57 2.34
C PHE A 249 -2.98 2.68 1.69
N ARG A 250 -2.99 2.57 0.36
CA ARG A 250 -3.86 1.68 -0.44
C ARG A 250 -5.34 2.08 -0.45
N LEU A 251 -5.67 3.29 -0.05
CA LEU A 251 -6.99 3.85 -0.32
C LEU A 251 -7.14 4.17 -1.81
N LYS A 252 -8.37 4.05 -2.28
CA LYS A 252 -8.80 4.39 -3.63
C LYS A 252 -9.83 5.52 -3.57
N HIS A 253 -10.09 6.15 -4.72
CA HIS A 253 -11.07 7.22 -4.75
C HIS A 253 -12.47 6.73 -4.35
N VAL A 254 -13.24 7.68 -3.82
CA VAL A 254 -14.67 7.57 -3.62
C VAL A 254 -15.36 8.79 -4.24
N ASN A 255 -16.67 8.71 -4.38
CA ASN A 255 -17.51 9.84 -4.78
C ASN A 255 -18.26 10.47 -3.59
N GLU A 256 -17.88 10.12 -2.36
CA GLU A 256 -18.30 10.83 -1.14
C GLU A 256 -17.38 12.03 -0.85
N PRO A 257 -17.89 13.12 -0.24
CA PRO A 257 -17.10 14.31 0.09
C PRO A 257 -16.17 14.08 1.30
N THR A 258 -15.26 13.13 1.15
CA THR A 258 -14.23 12.72 2.12
C THR A 258 -12.85 13.06 1.57
N LEU A 259 -11.78 12.83 2.33
CA LEU A 259 -10.40 13.04 1.89
C LEU A 259 -10.11 12.35 0.56
N MET A 260 -10.66 11.15 0.34
CA MET A 260 -10.45 10.37 -0.89
C MET A 260 -11.45 10.68 -2.01
N TYR A 261 -12.16 11.82 -1.95
CA TYR A 261 -12.99 12.26 -3.07
C TYR A 261 -12.14 12.39 -4.34
N TYR A 262 -12.60 11.81 -5.46
CA TYR A 262 -11.81 11.68 -6.70
C TYR A 262 -11.28 13.01 -7.29
N GLY A 263 -11.95 14.12 -6.97
CA GLY A 263 -11.71 15.42 -7.57
C GLY A 263 -11.24 16.45 -6.55
N SER A 264 -10.55 17.47 -7.02
CA SER A 264 -10.18 18.64 -6.24
C SER A 264 -10.50 19.92 -7.01
N ALA A 265 -10.77 21.00 -6.30
CA ALA A 265 -10.99 22.31 -6.89
C ALA A 265 -10.19 23.39 -6.16
N ALA A 266 -9.81 24.44 -6.91
CA ALA A 266 -9.14 25.61 -6.36
C ALA A 266 -10.17 26.57 -5.77
N ASP A 267 -10.81 26.12 -4.69
CA ASP A 267 -11.99 26.69 -4.05
C ASP A 267 -11.90 26.51 -2.53
N THR A 268 -12.75 27.20 -1.77
CA THR A 268 -12.79 27.17 -0.30
C THR A 268 -13.76 26.14 0.27
N ALA A 269 -14.48 25.38 -0.57
CA ALA A 269 -15.38 24.32 -0.10
C ALA A 269 -14.65 23.27 0.76
N ALA A 270 -15.23 22.92 1.92
CA ALA A 270 -14.59 22.07 2.92
C ALA A 270 -14.06 20.72 2.38
N LYS A 271 -14.83 20.07 1.50
CA LYS A 271 -14.47 18.76 0.92
C LYS A 271 -13.16 18.74 0.10
N TYR A 272 -12.70 19.90 -0.39
CA TYR A 272 -11.42 20.01 -1.13
C TYR A 272 -10.25 20.40 -0.22
N ASN A 273 -10.53 20.76 1.02
CA ASN A 273 -9.61 21.39 1.95
C ASN A 273 -9.51 20.63 3.27
N ILE A 274 -9.78 19.32 3.23
CA ILE A 274 -9.67 18.44 4.39
C ILE A 274 -8.20 18.35 4.77
N VAL A 275 -7.88 18.83 5.96
CA VAL A 275 -6.57 18.65 6.57
C VAL A 275 -6.63 17.85 7.86
N ASP A 276 -7.79 17.66 8.48
CA ASP A 276 -7.94 16.77 9.63
C ASP A 276 -8.57 15.46 9.16
N ILE A 277 -7.92 14.34 9.47
CA ILE A 277 -8.35 13.00 9.07
C ILE A 277 -9.01 12.23 10.21
N THR A 278 -9.06 12.80 11.43
CA THR A 278 -9.50 12.08 12.64
C THR A 278 -10.88 11.46 12.48
N ASN A 279 -11.83 12.22 11.92
CA ASN A 279 -13.21 11.80 11.68
C ASN A 279 -13.48 11.49 10.20
N ASP A 280 -12.46 11.48 9.35
CA ASP A 280 -12.62 11.16 7.93
C ASP A 280 -12.65 9.64 7.72
N PRO A 281 -13.56 9.10 6.89
CA PRO A 281 -13.61 7.67 6.61
C PRO A 281 -12.33 7.06 6.03
N ALA A 282 -11.44 7.86 5.46
CA ALA A 282 -10.10 7.45 5.05
C ALA A 282 -9.32 6.83 6.22
N ASN A 283 -9.49 7.35 7.43
CA ASN A 283 -8.83 6.83 8.64
C ASN A 283 -9.26 5.39 8.92
N THR A 284 -10.58 5.14 8.94
CA THR A 284 -11.15 3.78 9.08
C THR A 284 -10.69 2.83 7.97
N GLY A 285 -10.60 3.32 6.74
CA GLY A 285 -10.11 2.53 5.61
C GLY A 285 -8.67 2.08 5.81
N VAL A 286 -7.79 2.98 6.26
CA VAL A 286 -6.39 2.66 6.51
C VAL A 286 -6.18 1.77 7.74
N ASP A 287 -7.00 1.91 8.78
CA ASP A 287 -6.94 0.98 9.92
C ASP A 287 -7.12 -0.47 9.49
N THR A 288 -8.00 -0.72 8.51
CA THR A 288 -8.18 -2.04 7.91
C THR A 288 -6.88 -2.51 7.25
N VAL A 289 -6.21 -1.63 6.49
CA VAL A 289 -4.93 -1.92 5.82
C VAL A 289 -3.83 -2.23 6.82
N VAL A 290 -3.70 -1.41 7.85
CA VAL A 290 -2.69 -1.55 8.90
C VAL A 290 -2.93 -2.84 9.70
N ALA A 291 -4.19 -3.17 10.01
CA ALA A 291 -4.54 -4.35 10.80
C ALA A 291 -4.07 -5.65 10.15
N PHE A 292 -4.25 -5.83 8.83
CA PHE A 292 -3.70 -7.01 8.14
C PHE A 292 -2.20 -6.90 7.84
N SER A 293 -1.63 -5.68 7.78
CA SER A 293 -0.20 -5.45 7.53
C SER A 293 0.70 -5.65 8.76
N LYS A 294 0.11 -5.61 9.96
CA LYS A 294 0.80 -5.92 11.24
C LYS A 294 0.94 -7.42 11.50
N LYS A 295 0.16 -8.26 10.80
CA LYS A 295 0.19 -9.71 11.02
C LYS A 295 1.53 -10.27 10.55
N PRO A 296 2.22 -11.08 11.37
CA PRO A 296 3.42 -11.80 10.94
C PRO A 296 3.08 -12.66 9.73
N ILE A 297 3.93 -12.62 8.71
CA ILE A 297 3.78 -13.47 7.54
C ILE A 297 4.78 -14.62 7.66
N PRO A 298 4.34 -15.88 7.48
CA PRO A 298 5.25 -17.02 7.53
C PRO A 298 6.31 -16.91 6.44
N LEU A 299 7.56 -17.26 6.79
CA LEU A 299 8.78 -17.19 5.97
C LEU A 299 9.34 -15.78 5.74
N CYS A 300 10.64 -15.70 5.40
CA CYS A 300 11.47 -14.50 5.11
C CYS A 300 10.96 -13.59 3.96
N ALA A 301 9.65 -13.51 3.73
CA ALA A 301 9.01 -12.73 2.69
C ALA A 301 9.23 -11.22 2.91
N TYR A 302 8.86 -10.69 4.08
CA TYR A 302 9.16 -9.31 4.49
C TYR A 302 8.82 -9.11 5.97
N LYS A 303 9.44 -8.11 6.62
CA LYS A 303 9.15 -7.77 8.02
C LYS A 303 7.79 -7.07 8.12
N PRO A 304 6.90 -7.43 9.06
CA PRO A 304 5.66 -6.69 9.28
C PRO A 304 5.96 -5.26 9.74
N LEU A 305 4.96 -4.40 9.67
CA LEU A 305 5.08 -3.03 10.19
C LEU A 305 5.37 -3.05 11.70
N VAL A 306 6.35 -2.25 12.12
CA VAL A 306 6.58 -1.93 13.53
C VAL A 306 5.93 -0.58 13.81
N PRO A 307 4.84 -0.53 14.60
CA PRO A 307 4.14 0.70 14.82
C PRO A 307 4.95 1.69 15.66
N VAL A 308 4.89 2.97 15.33
CA VAL A 308 5.33 4.05 16.23
C VAL A 308 4.30 4.22 17.35
N SER A 309 4.76 4.56 18.55
CA SER A 309 3.88 4.91 19.66
C SER A 309 3.22 6.27 19.41
N PHE A 310 2.12 6.55 20.13
CA PHE A 310 1.46 7.86 20.08
C PHE A 310 2.40 9.01 20.49
N VAL A 311 3.37 8.73 21.36
CA VAL A 311 4.40 9.71 21.78
C VAL A 311 5.41 10.00 20.67
N ASN A 312 5.70 9.03 19.80
CA ASN A 312 6.70 9.13 18.73
C ASN A 312 6.07 9.34 17.34
N CYS A 313 4.78 9.68 17.31
CA CYS A 313 4.03 9.90 16.08
C CYS A 313 4.23 11.26 15.40
N PRO A 314 4.68 12.34 16.09
CA PRO A 314 5.13 13.55 15.42
C PRO A 314 6.31 13.23 14.50
N LEU A 315 6.30 13.77 13.28
CA LEU A 315 7.39 13.54 12.34
C LEU A 315 8.58 14.38 12.82
N VAL A 316 9.65 13.72 13.26
CA VAL A 316 10.90 14.39 13.58
C VAL A 316 11.62 14.70 12.26
N PRO A 317 11.78 15.98 11.87
CA PRO A 317 12.55 16.31 10.68
C PRO A 317 13.97 15.79 10.85
N CYS A 318 14.49 15.16 9.81
CA CYS A 318 15.80 14.56 9.88
C CYS A 318 16.88 15.63 10.19
N SER A 319 17.70 15.39 11.22
CA SER A 319 18.75 16.31 11.69
C SER A 319 20.18 15.86 11.35
N VAL A 320 20.37 14.61 10.88
CA VAL A 320 21.67 14.02 10.54
C VAL A 320 21.67 13.39 9.14
N ALA A 321 22.59 13.85 8.29
CA ALA A 321 22.66 13.60 6.84
C ALA A 321 23.00 12.17 6.41
N THR A 322 22.29 11.15 6.90
CA THR A 322 22.49 9.77 6.44
C THR A 322 21.20 9.17 5.95
N CYS A 323 20.99 9.27 4.65
CA CYS A 323 20.18 8.28 3.95
C CYS A 323 21.08 7.05 3.86
N TYR A 324 21.07 6.21 4.90
CA TYR A 324 21.87 5.00 4.89
C TYR A 324 21.41 4.13 3.70
N ASN A 325 22.18 4.19 2.62
CA ASN A 325 22.34 3.10 1.69
C ASN A 325 23.46 2.27 2.30
N PRO A 326 23.24 1.02 2.75
CA PRO A 326 24.37 0.15 2.97
C PRO A 326 25.20 0.18 1.69
N THR A 327 26.49 0.53 1.81
CA THR A 327 27.42 0.24 0.74
C THR A 327 27.45 -1.28 0.67
N PRO A 328 27.22 -1.92 -0.50
CA PRO A 328 27.40 -3.36 -0.59
C PRO A 328 28.83 -3.67 -0.17
N ILE A 329 29.02 -4.19 1.03
CA ILE A 329 30.23 -4.93 1.33
C ILE A 329 30.13 -6.13 0.38
N GLY A 330 31.13 -6.32 -0.48
CA GLY A 330 31.12 -7.42 -1.45
C GLY A 330 30.78 -8.75 -0.78
N ASP A 331 30.28 -9.71 -1.55
CA ASP A 331 29.84 -11.03 -1.07
C ASP A 331 30.75 -11.54 0.07
N ILE A 332 30.21 -11.59 1.31
CA ILE A 332 30.89 -12.20 2.45
C ILE A 332 30.47 -13.67 2.48
N ASP A 333 31.42 -14.58 2.39
CA ASP A 333 31.18 -16.00 2.61
C ASP A 333 30.96 -16.23 4.11
N VAL A 334 29.72 -16.56 4.50
CA VAL A 334 29.41 -16.98 5.87
C VAL A 334 29.16 -18.48 5.89
N ASN A 335 29.97 -19.19 6.67
CA ASN A 335 29.77 -20.60 6.97
C ASN A 335 28.71 -20.73 8.08
N ILE A 336 27.53 -21.23 7.73
CA ILE A 336 26.49 -21.59 8.69
C ILE A 336 26.63 -23.09 9.00
N THR A 337 27.02 -23.43 10.22
CA THR A 337 27.00 -24.81 10.75
C THR A 337 25.75 -25.00 11.60
N CYS A 338 24.82 -25.85 11.15
CA CYS A 338 23.68 -26.27 11.95
C CYS A 338 24.07 -27.49 12.80
N ASN A 339 24.22 -27.32 14.12
CA ASN A 339 24.34 -28.44 15.04
C ASN A 339 22.94 -28.83 15.52
N LEU A 340 22.43 -29.97 15.04
CA LEU A 340 21.22 -30.57 15.60
C LEU A 340 21.66 -31.41 16.80
N ASP A 341 21.60 -30.84 18.00
CA ASP A 341 21.67 -31.66 19.20
C ASP A 341 20.50 -32.64 19.17
N SER A 342 20.82 -33.92 19.32
CA SER A 342 19.90 -35.05 19.21
C SER A 342 18.81 -35.01 20.29
N GLY A 343 17.76 -34.23 20.06
CA GLY A 343 16.51 -34.28 20.81
C GLY A 343 15.67 -35.47 20.34
N THR A 344 15.36 -36.37 21.26
CA THR A 344 14.54 -37.57 21.04
C THR A 344 13.19 -37.25 20.39
N ILE A 345 12.92 -37.94 19.28
CA ILE A 345 11.64 -37.97 18.57
C ILE A 345 10.66 -38.86 19.35
N ALA A 346 9.51 -38.32 19.73
CA ALA A 346 8.34 -39.12 20.11
C ALA A 346 7.37 -39.06 18.93
N GLU A 347 7.10 -40.22 18.31
CA GLU A 347 6.14 -40.35 17.22
C GLU A 347 4.70 -40.35 17.75
N ASP A 348 3.83 -39.54 17.15
CA ASP A 348 2.39 -39.84 17.07
C ASP A 348 1.90 -39.73 15.61
N ASP A 349 0.88 -40.53 15.29
CA ASP A 349 0.47 -40.93 13.93
C ASP A 349 -0.25 -39.84 13.09
N PHE A 350 -0.08 -38.56 13.42
CA PHE A 350 -0.69 -37.47 12.67
C PHE A 350 0.31 -36.37 12.36
N GLY A 351 1.08 -36.57 11.28
CA GLY A 351 2.05 -35.65 10.67
C GLY A 351 2.02 -34.20 11.16
N VAL A 352 2.94 -33.88 12.08
CA VAL A 352 3.22 -32.50 12.51
C VAL A 352 4.57 -32.06 11.94
N LEU A 353 4.60 -30.83 11.42
CA LEU A 353 5.79 -30.10 11.04
C LEU A 353 6.63 -29.80 12.30
N LEU A 354 7.73 -30.53 12.51
CA LEU A 354 8.68 -30.24 13.60
C LEU A 354 9.36 -28.89 13.33
N MET A 355 9.09 -27.88 14.17
CA MET A 355 9.92 -26.68 14.22
C MET A 355 11.01 -26.88 15.27
N VAL A 356 12.21 -27.26 14.84
CA VAL A 356 13.39 -27.25 15.72
C VAL A 356 13.99 -25.84 15.68
N PRO A 357 14.24 -25.19 16.83
CA PRO A 357 14.96 -23.92 16.86
C PRO A 357 16.41 -24.16 16.39
N VAL A 358 16.80 -23.50 15.29
CA VAL A 358 18.19 -23.49 14.83
C VAL A 358 18.91 -22.32 15.49
N ILE A 359 19.97 -22.62 16.26
CA ILE A 359 20.90 -21.60 16.75
C ILE A 359 21.95 -21.38 15.66
N VAL A 360 22.04 -20.15 15.16
CA VAL A 360 23.05 -19.74 14.16
C VAL A 360 24.17 -18.98 14.88
N SER A 361 25.38 -19.52 14.87
CA SER A 361 26.60 -18.82 15.28
C SER A 361 27.32 -18.27 14.06
N ILE A 362 27.62 -16.97 14.04
CA ILE A 362 28.40 -16.30 12.99
C ILE A 362 29.76 -15.97 13.58
N GLU A 363 30.84 -16.39 12.92
CA GLU A 363 32.22 -16.00 13.25
C GLU A 363 32.67 -14.94 12.23
N ASP A 364 33.00 -13.74 12.72
CA ASP A 364 33.59 -12.67 11.89
C ASP A 364 35.10 -12.91 11.78
N THR A 365 35.59 -13.25 10.59
CA THR A 365 37.02 -13.46 10.34
C THR A 365 37.72 -12.20 9.86
N THR A 366 37.03 -11.04 9.83
CA THR A 366 37.62 -9.77 9.43
C THR A 366 38.03 -8.97 10.67
N ASP A 367 39.34 -8.80 10.89
CA ASP A 367 39.92 -7.96 11.96
C ASP A 367 39.64 -6.45 11.71
N GLN A 368 38.37 -6.03 11.74
CA GLN A 368 37.96 -4.63 11.53
C GLN A 368 37.18 -4.12 12.75
N PRO A 369 37.84 -3.41 13.70
CA PRO A 369 37.31 -3.23 15.07
C PRO A 369 36.07 -2.34 15.26
N ASN A 370 35.43 -1.79 14.21
CA ASN A 370 34.52 -0.63 14.38
C ASN A 370 33.21 -0.66 13.57
N PHE A 371 32.72 -1.82 13.11
CA PHE A 371 31.43 -1.90 12.44
C PHE A 371 30.34 -2.52 13.32
N ASN A 372 29.22 -1.80 13.48
CA ASN A 372 27.97 -2.37 13.98
C ASN A 372 27.27 -3.06 12.80
N TYR A 373 27.40 -4.38 12.70
CA TYR A 373 26.76 -5.16 11.64
C TYR A 373 25.28 -5.40 11.96
N LEU A 374 24.40 -5.07 11.01
CA LEU A 374 22.97 -5.35 11.09
C LEU A 374 22.64 -6.44 10.07
N TRP A 375 22.58 -7.69 10.53
CA TRP A 375 22.43 -8.86 9.67
C TRP A 375 20.97 -9.09 9.27
N ASN A 376 20.73 -9.42 8.00
CA ASN A 376 19.41 -9.78 7.50
C ASN A 376 19.51 -11.11 6.75
N PHE A 377 18.91 -12.17 7.30
CA PHE A 377 18.88 -13.48 6.66
C PHE A 377 17.74 -13.54 5.63
N ASP A 378 18.06 -13.38 4.35
CA ASP A 378 17.13 -13.65 3.26
C ASP A 378 17.18 -15.15 2.92
N GLY A 379 16.09 -15.86 3.25
CA GLY A 379 15.71 -17.24 2.91
C GLY A 379 16.73 -18.19 2.28
N GLY A 380 17.03 -19.30 2.97
CA GLY A 380 17.59 -20.52 2.37
C GLY A 380 16.63 -21.71 2.51
N ILE A 381 16.68 -22.64 1.55
CA ILE A 381 15.99 -23.94 1.64
C ILE A 381 17.02 -24.95 2.15
N ILE A 382 16.72 -25.62 3.27
CA ILE A 382 17.49 -26.79 3.71
C ILE A 382 16.95 -28.00 2.96
N THR A 383 17.70 -28.52 2.00
CA THR A 383 17.41 -29.82 1.37
C THR A 383 18.28 -30.88 2.04
N SER A 384 17.66 -31.93 2.60
CA SER A 384 18.37 -33.18 2.87
C SER A 384 18.27 -34.07 1.63
N GLU A 385 19.38 -34.63 1.16
CA GLU A 385 19.31 -35.72 0.19
C GLU A 385 18.80 -36.98 0.89
N PRO A 386 17.92 -37.77 0.26
CA PRO A 386 17.45 -39.00 0.84
C PRO A 386 18.46 -40.12 0.52
N ILE A 387 19.53 -40.28 1.30
CA ILE A 387 20.26 -41.55 1.39
C ILE A 387 20.94 -41.70 2.78
N LEU A 388 20.51 -42.76 3.47
CA LEU A 388 21.19 -43.53 4.53
C LEU A 388 21.58 -42.85 5.86
N ARG A 389 20.79 -43.18 6.90
CA ARG A 389 21.14 -43.36 8.33
C ARG A 389 22.49 -42.74 8.77
N ASN A 390 22.49 -41.43 8.97
CA ASN A 390 23.21 -40.64 9.97
C ASN A 390 23.15 -39.18 9.50
N LEU A 391 22.33 -38.35 10.15
CA LEU A 391 22.14 -36.95 9.79
C LEU A 391 23.42 -36.14 10.05
N ALA A 392 24.23 -35.95 9.01
CA ALA A 392 25.24 -34.90 8.94
C ALA A 392 24.96 -34.06 7.68
N LEU A 393 24.40 -32.87 7.87
CA LEU A 393 24.05 -31.96 6.78
C LEU A 393 25.31 -31.22 6.35
N THR A 394 25.76 -31.48 5.13
CA THR A 394 27.00 -30.91 4.58
C THR A 394 26.64 -29.72 3.70
N LYS A 395 26.87 -28.51 4.22
CA LYS A 395 27.01 -27.22 3.49
C LYS A 395 25.72 -26.44 3.16
N PHE A 396 25.66 -25.22 3.68
CA PHE A 396 24.76 -24.15 3.23
C PHE A 396 25.50 -23.30 2.18
N ILE A 397 24.86 -22.98 1.05
CA ILE A 397 25.37 -21.97 0.09
C ILE A 397 24.31 -20.89 -0.01
N GLY A 398 24.43 -19.85 0.80
CA GLY A 398 23.57 -18.67 0.78
C GLY A 398 24.36 -17.44 0.34
N LYS A 399 23.76 -16.60 -0.51
CA LYS A 399 24.31 -15.29 -0.83
C LYS A 399 23.86 -14.28 0.24
N LEU A 400 24.82 -13.73 0.97
CA LEU A 400 24.57 -12.58 1.83
C LEU A 400 24.53 -11.31 0.99
N ARG A 401 23.54 -10.45 1.24
CA ARG A 401 23.49 -9.09 0.69
C ARG A 401 23.55 -8.11 1.85
N GLY A 402 24.63 -7.34 1.91
CA GLY A 402 24.81 -6.23 2.84
C GLY A 402 23.92 -5.03 2.51
#